data_AF-F8NTE8-F1
#
_entry.id   AF-F8NTE8-F1
#
_cell.length_a   1.000
_cell.length_b   1.000
_cell.length_c   1.000
_cell.angle_alpha   90.00
_cell.angle_beta   90.00
_cell.angle_gamma   90.00
#
_symmetry.space_group_name_H-M   'P 1'
#
loop_
_entity.id
_entity.type
_entity.pdbx_description
1 polymer ?
#
loop_
_entity_poly.entity_id
_entity_poly.type
_entity_poly.pdbx_seq_one_letter_code
_entity_poly.pdbx_strand_id
1 'polypeptide(L)'
;MVKNIPNKMTDKELIAYIDKVCHRRIDFLYLRMDFQNGCNVGYAFVNFITVQDLELFAKSRLGKKWNMYSSEKVLHMSYANYQGKEALVEKFKNSCIMDEIEDWRPKIFYSSGPNQGLPEPFPKPTHIRRKERSSYNRGALFVPGIHSSSSHRKAYLHSNSPQQRALSQRPQTDGGHRRGDSYDYYDTAGG
;
A
#
# COMPACT_ATOMS: atom_id res chain seq x y z
N MET A 1 10.18 10.51 10.29
CA MET A 1 9.82 9.08 10.16
C MET A 1 10.33 8.34 11.40
N VAL A 2 9.43 7.68 12.11
CA VAL A 2 9.76 6.82 13.27
C VAL A 2 9.87 5.38 12.75
N LYS A 3 10.95 4.69 13.11
CA LYS A 3 11.35 3.37 12.57
C LYS A 3 11.50 2.34 13.69
N ASN A 4 11.57 1.08 13.28
CA ASN A 4 11.70 -0.10 14.14
C ASN A 4 10.55 -0.27 15.13
N ILE A 5 9.33 0.12 14.74
CA ILE A 5 8.12 -0.01 15.57
C ILE A 5 7.80 -1.52 15.77
N PRO A 6 7.40 -1.97 16.97
CA PRO A 6 6.92 -3.34 17.17
C PRO A 6 5.67 -3.59 16.32
N ASN A 7 5.62 -4.69 15.56
CA ASN A 7 4.58 -4.92 14.53
C ASN A 7 3.15 -4.98 15.09
N LYS A 8 2.99 -5.34 16.36
CA LYS A 8 1.69 -5.40 17.05
C LYS A 8 1.20 -4.06 17.59
N MET A 9 2.08 -3.04 17.62
CA MET A 9 1.71 -1.71 18.08
C MET A 9 0.69 -1.10 17.12
N THR A 10 -0.38 -0.57 17.69
CA THR A 10 -1.41 0.22 17.01
C THR A 10 -1.01 1.69 16.94
N ASP A 11 -1.69 2.43 16.08
CA ASP A 11 -1.58 3.88 15.99
C ASP A 11 -1.98 4.58 17.30
N LYS A 12 -3.01 4.10 18.00
CA LYS A 12 -3.46 4.59 19.32
C LYS A 12 -2.37 4.41 20.37
N GLU A 13 -1.72 3.24 20.41
CA GLU A 13 -0.60 2.99 21.32
C GLU A 13 0.64 3.83 20.96
N LEU A 14 0.89 4.06 19.68
CA LEU A 14 1.97 4.93 19.24
C LEU A 14 1.71 6.40 19.62
N ILE A 15 0.48 6.90 19.47
CA ILE A 15 0.07 8.23 19.94
C ILE A 15 0.28 8.33 21.45
N ALA A 16 -0.23 7.37 22.22
CA ALA A 16 -0.05 7.33 23.67
C ALA A 16 1.43 7.25 24.09
N TYR A 17 2.28 6.57 23.32
CA TYR A 17 3.72 6.53 23.53
C TYR A 17 4.38 7.90 23.33
N ILE A 18 3.99 8.62 22.28
CA ILE A 18 4.46 9.98 21.99
C ILE A 18 3.96 10.96 23.05
N ASP A 19 2.69 10.87 23.45
CA ASP A 19 2.06 11.76 24.42
C ASP A 19 2.73 11.73 25.80
N LYS A 20 3.40 10.63 26.16
CA LYS A 20 4.22 10.54 27.39
C LYS A 20 5.39 11.53 27.44
N VAL A 21 5.79 12.09 26.30
CA VAL A 21 6.90 13.04 26.19
C VAL A 21 6.40 14.37 25.61
N CYS A 22 5.60 14.29 24.56
CA CYS A 22 5.19 15.41 23.72
C CYS A 22 3.65 15.43 23.59
N HIS A 23 2.96 15.66 24.71
CA HIS A 23 1.49 15.62 24.78
C HIS A 23 0.84 16.64 23.83
N ARG A 24 0.02 16.17 22.89
CA ARG A 24 -0.70 17.04 21.91
C ARG A 24 0.24 17.93 21.09
N ARG A 25 1.45 17.44 20.78
CA ARG A 25 2.49 18.17 20.03
C ARG A 25 2.76 17.61 18.62
N ILE A 26 1.86 16.77 18.12
CA ILE A 26 1.90 16.27 16.75
C ILE A 26 0.62 16.69 16.03
N ASP A 27 0.73 16.92 14.72
CA ASP A 27 -0.40 17.33 13.87
C ASP A 27 -0.61 16.42 12.66
N PHE A 28 0.24 15.40 12.50
CA PHE A 28 0.08 14.32 11.54
C PHE A 28 0.67 13.02 12.11
N LEU A 29 -0.05 11.91 11.96
CA LEU A 29 0.46 10.57 12.23
C LEU A 29 -0.09 9.55 11.21
N TYR A 30 0.79 8.74 10.65
CA TYR A 30 0.41 7.60 9.83
C TYR A 30 1.31 6.41 10.13
N LEU A 31 0.77 5.41 10.83
CA LEU A 31 1.40 4.10 11.02
C LEU A 31 1.08 3.24 9.81
N ARG A 32 2.10 2.79 9.07
CA ARG A 32 1.88 2.00 7.86
C ARG A 32 1.55 0.56 8.23
N MET A 33 0.43 0.07 7.70
CA MET A 33 -0.08 -1.28 7.93
C MET A 33 0.22 -2.22 6.76
N ASP A 34 0.47 -3.48 7.08
CA ASP A 34 0.36 -4.61 6.17
C ASP A 34 -1.06 -5.17 6.28
N PHE A 35 -1.82 -5.00 5.20
CA PHE A 35 -3.23 -5.38 5.16
C PHE A 35 -3.45 -6.89 5.14
N GLN A 36 -2.48 -7.67 4.67
CA GLN A 36 -2.59 -9.13 4.62
C GLN A 36 -2.41 -9.72 6.02
N ASN A 37 -1.42 -9.21 6.75
CA ASN A 37 -1.03 -9.73 8.06
C ASN A 37 -1.68 -8.98 9.24
N GLY A 38 -2.41 -7.89 8.98
CA GLY A 38 -3.09 -7.09 10.00
C GLY A 38 -2.15 -6.43 11.03
N CYS A 39 -0.87 -6.24 10.68
CA CYS A 39 0.16 -5.70 11.57
C CYS A 39 0.89 -4.53 10.89
N ASN A 40 1.57 -3.68 11.67
CA ASN A 40 2.34 -2.60 11.06
C ASN A 40 3.63 -3.12 10.42
N VAL A 41 4.15 -2.39 9.43
CA VAL A 41 5.40 -2.73 8.71
C VAL A 41 6.67 -2.18 9.39
N GLY A 42 6.54 -1.72 10.65
CA GLY A 42 7.68 -1.28 11.46
C GLY A 42 8.06 0.19 11.35
N TYR A 43 7.25 1.03 10.70
CA TYR A 43 7.49 2.47 10.67
C TYR A 43 6.22 3.32 10.56
N ALA A 44 6.37 4.58 10.97
CA ALA A 44 5.33 5.60 10.89
C ALA A 44 5.88 6.94 10.39
N PHE A 45 5.01 7.72 9.75
CA PHE A 45 5.21 9.14 9.53
C PHE A 45 4.57 9.90 10.69
N VAL A 46 5.34 10.80 11.30
CA VAL A 46 4.89 11.64 12.41
C VAL A 46 5.40 13.04 12.12
N ASN A 47 4.51 14.03 12.13
CA ASN A 47 4.86 15.44 12.05
C ASN A 47 4.67 16.06 13.43
N PHE A 48 5.75 16.62 13.98
CA PHE A 48 5.69 17.41 15.20
C PHE A 48 5.34 18.85 14.83
N ILE A 49 4.57 19.53 15.67
CA ILE A 49 4.13 20.91 15.42
C ILE A 49 5.33 21.85 15.38
N THR A 50 6.29 21.64 16.29
CA THR A 50 7.52 22.44 16.35
C THR A 50 8.77 21.56 16.29
N VAL A 51 9.89 22.15 15.88
CA VAL A 51 11.20 21.47 15.88
C VAL A 51 11.65 21.14 17.30
N GLN A 52 11.29 21.99 18.27
CA GLN A 52 11.60 21.80 19.68
C GLN A 52 10.89 20.56 20.25
N ASP A 53 9.63 20.33 19.85
CA ASP A 53 8.89 19.12 20.24
C ASP A 53 9.55 17.85 19.66
N LEU A 54 9.99 17.90 18.40
CA LEU A 54 10.75 16.82 17.76
C LEU A 54 12.07 16.55 18.51
N GLU A 55 12.81 17.59 18.85
CA GLU A 55 14.09 17.49 19.55
C GLU A 55 13.92 16.88 20.95
N LEU A 56 12.90 17.33 21.68
CA LEU A 56 12.54 16.78 22.99
C LEU A 56 12.21 15.29 22.89
N PHE A 57 11.39 14.89 21.92
CA PHE A 57 11.07 13.49 21.69
C PHE A 57 12.31 12.66 21.35
N ALA A 58 13.17 13.17 20.45
CA ALA A 58 14.40 12.50 20.04
C ALA A 58 15.34 12.31 21.23
N LYS A 59 15.58 13.34 22.04
CA LYS A 59 16.41 13.24 23.26
C LYS A 59 15.88 12.19 24.25
N SER A 60 14.56 12.07 24.38
CA SER A 60 13.94 11.13 25.31
C SER A 60 13.94 9.68 24.81
N ARG A 61 13.66 9.46 23.52
CA ARG A 61 13.29 8.14 22.99
C ARG A 61 14.24 7.56 21.95
N LEU A 62 15.03 8.37 21.25
CA LEU A 62 15.93 7.88 20.21
C LEU A 62 16.98 6.93 20.80
N GLY A 63 17.17 5.78 20.17
CA GLY A 63 18.12 4.77 20.63
C GLY A 63 17.67 3.98 21.87
N LYS A 64 16.42 4.17 22.35
CA LYS A 64 15.86 3.39 23.45
C LYS A 64 15.05 2.20 22.94
N LYS A 65 15.02 1.11 23.70
CA LYS A 65 14.12 -0.02 23.45
C LYS A 65 12.66 0.41 23.62
N TRP A 66 11.76 -0.19 22.86
CA TRP A 66 10.32 0.09 22.99
C TRP A 66 9.74 -0.40 24.31
N ASN A 67 10.33 -1.44 24.91
CA ASN A 67 9.87 -2.08 26.14
C ASN A 67 8.38 -2.49 26.10
N MET A 68 7.92 -2.91 24.92
CA MET A 68 6.55 -3.36 24.68
C MET A 68 6.58 -4.68 23.92
N TYR A 69 5.64 -5.57 24.21
CA TYR A 69 5.51 -6.91 23.60
C TYR A 69 6.78 -7.75 23.61
N SER A 70 7.61 -7.62 24.65
CA SER A 70 8.94 -8.25 24.73
C SER A 70 9.83 -7.96 23.51
N SER A 71 9.58 -6.86 22.81
CA SER A 71 10.32 -6.49 21.62
C SER A 71 11.69 -5.95 22.01
N GLU A 72 12.75 -6.54 21.45
CA GLU A 72 14.12 -6.04 21.58
C GLU A 72 14.42 -4.87 20.63
N LYS A 73 13.46 -4.50 19.77
CA LYS A 73 13.63 -3.41 18.81
C LYS A 73 13.98 -2.11 19.54
N VAL A 74 14.86 -1.35 18.90
CA VAL A 74 15.32 -0.04 19.37
C VAL A 74 14.74 1.04 18.45
N LEU A 75 14.10 2.04 19.05
CA LEU A 75 13.50 3.16 18.33
C LEU A 75 14.56 3.92 17.55
N HIS A 76 14.30 4.10 16.26
CA HIS A 76 15.14 4.90 15.38
C HIS A 76 14.31 5.96 14.67
N MET A 77 14.95 7.05 14.24
CA MET A 77 14.29 8.15 13.55
C MET A 77 15.13 8.65 12.39
N SER A 78 14.46 9.04 11.31
CA SER A 78 15.09 9.79 10.23
C SER A 78 14.11 10.82 9.68
N TYR A 79 14.63 11.85 9.01
CA TYR A 79 13.78 12.75 8.23
C TYR A 79 13.02 11.97 7.14
N ALA A 80 11.80 12.40 6.86
CA ALA A 80 10.99 11.87 5.77
C ALA A 80 11.26 12.66 4.49
N ASN A 81 10.98 12.07 3.33
CA ASN A 81 11.13 12.77 2.05
C ASN A 81 10.07 13.87 1.87
N TYR A 82 8.89 13.69 2.47
CA TYR A 82 7.83 14.71 2.53
C TYR A 82 7.86 15.33 3.93
N GLN A 83 7.99 16.66 3.99
CA GLN A 83 8.14 17.43 5.22
C GLN A 83 6.97 18.39 5.38
N GLY A 84 6.46 18.53 6.61
CA GLY A 84 5.31 19.37 6.93
C GLY A 84 3.96 18.67 6.73
N LYS A 85 2.96 19.13 7.48
CA LYS A 85 1.60 18.58 7.50
C LYS A 85 0.92 18.69 6.14
N GLU A 86 1.03 19.83 5.46
CA GLU A 86 0.37 20.11 4.18
C GLU A 86 0.86 19.15 3.09
N ALA A 87 2.17 18.94 3.00
CA ALA A 87 2.76 18.02 2.04
C ALA A 87 2.34 16.57 2.29
N LEU A 88 2.24 16.16 3.57
CA LEU A 88 1.77 14.84 3.95
C LEU A 88 0.28 14.67 3.65
N VAL A 89 -0.56 15.66 3.96
CA VAL A 89 -1.99 15.64 3.62
C VAL A 89 -2.18 15.56 2.10
N GLU A 90 -1.47 16.36 1.31
CA GLU A 90 -1.52 16.31 -0.16
C GLU A 90 -1.15 14.93 -0.69
N LYS A 91 -0.13 14.30 -0.08
CA LYS A 91 0.34 12.97 -0.45
C LYS A 91 -0.72 11.90 -0.20
N PHE A 92 -1.44 11.98 0.91
CA PHE A 92 -2.35 10.92 1.33
C PHE A 92 -3.82 11.16 0.94
N LYS A 93 -4.28 12.40 0.77
CA LYS A 93 -5.69 12.71 0.45
C LYS A 93 -6.18 12.07 -0.86
N ASN A 94 -5.26 11.81 -1.79
CA ASN A 94 -5.55 11.17 -3.08
C ASN A 94 -5.02 9.72 -3.16
N SER A 95 -4.68 9.10 -2.03
CA SER A 95 -4.19 7.72 -1.95
C SER A 95 -5.32 6.76 -1.57
N CYS A 96 -5.27 5.53 -2.09
CA CYS A 96 -6.21 4.45 -1.79
C CYS A 96 -6.27 4.10 -0.30
N ILE A 97 -5.25 4.47 0.48
CA ILE A 97 -5.26 4.28 1.94
C ILE A 97 -6.49 4.93 2.61
N MET A 98 -7.01 6.01 2.02
CA MET A 98 -8.18 6.71 2.56
C MET A 98 -9.49 5.91 2.42
N ASP A 99 -9.49 4.80 1.66
CA ASP A 99 -10.63 3.89 1.52
C ASP A 99 -10.55 2.68 2.47
N GLU A 100 -9.39 2.45 3.09
CA GLU A 100 -9.20 1.34 4.04
C GLU A 100 -9.93 1.60 5.36
N ILE A 101 -9.88 0.68 6.33
CA ILE A 101 -10.52 0.90 7.64
C ILE A 101 -9.90 2.11 8.38
N GLU A 102 -10.71 2.82 9.18
CA GLU A 102 -10.33 4.09 9.82
C GLU A 102 -9.05 4.00 10.69
N ASP A 103 -8.90 2.88 11.42
CA ASP A 103 -7.72 2.63 12.25
C ASP A 103 -6.42 2.51 11.43
N TRP A 104 -6.51 2.25 10.11
CA TRP A 104 -5.35 2.14 9.21
C TRP A 104 -5.10 3.42 8.41
N ARG A 105 -5.96 4.43 8.53
CA ARG A 105 -5.82 5.70 7.80
C ARG A 105 -4.85 6.64 8.52
N PRO A 106 -4.18 7.52 7.75
CA PRO A 106 -3.49 8.69 8.31
C PRO A 106 -4.44 9.54 9.17
N LYS A 107 -3.90 10.03 10.29
CA LYS A 107 -4.59 10.88 11.26
C LYS A 107 -3.96 12.26 11.25
N ILE A 108 -4.79 13.28 11.33
CA ILE A 108 -4.34 14.66 11.47
C ILE A 108 -4.96 15.28 12.71
N PHE A 109 -4.26 16.27 13.25
CA PHE A 109 -4.68 16.98 14.45
C PHE A 109 -4.52 18.48 14.23
N TYR A 110 -5.31 19.30 14.90
CA TYR A 110 -5.17 20.75 14.80
C TYR A 110 -3.77 21.19 15.25
N SER A 111 -3.08 21.99 14.42
CA SER A 111 -1.70 22.41 14.70
C SER A 111 -1.62 23.58 15.69
N SER A 112 -2.73 24.31 15.91
CA SER A 112 -2.77 25.50 16.75
C SER A 112 -4.17 25.79 17.31
N GLY A 113 -4.26 26.76 18.22
CA GLY A 113 -5.53 27.21 18.79
C GLY A 113 -6.05 26.33 19.94
N PRO A 114 -7.29 26.56 20.41
CA PRO A 114 -7.85 25.84 21.56
C PRO A 114 -7.95 24.33 21.34
N ASN A 115 -8.05 23.91 20.07
CA ASN A 115 -8.17 22.52 19.67
C ASN A 115 -6.82 21.85 19.39
N GLN A 116 -5.68 22.51 19.62
CA GLN A 116 -4.36 21.98 19.25
C GLN A 116 -4.17 20.54 19.73
N GLY A 117 -3.74 19.65 18.84
CA GLY A 117 -3.52 18.22 19.12
C GLY A 117 -4.79 17.39 19.31
N LEU A 118 -5.99 17.97 19.16
CA LEU A 118 -7.24 17.20 19.04
C LEU A 118 -7.41 16.70 17.59
N PRO A 119 -8.13 15.57 17.37
CA PRO A 119 -8.37 15.03 16.04
C PRO A 119 -9.03 16.04 15.10
N GLU A 120 -8.53 16.11 13.87
CA GLU A 120 -9.06 16.94 12.79
C GLU A 120 -9.56 16.04 11.63
N PRO A 121 -10.69 16.36 10.99
CA PRO A 121 -11.18 15.58 9.85
C PRO A 121 -10.24 15.67 8.64
N PHE A 122 -9.93 14.53 8.02
CA PHE A 122 -9.06 14.51 6.84
C PHE A 122 -9.72 15.21 5.64
N PRO A 123 -9.02 16.10 4.90
CA PRO A 123 -9.59 16.79 3.75
C PRO A 123 -10.07 15.85 2.64
N LYS A 124 -11.14 16.25 1.93
CA LYS A 124 -11.71 15.46 0.84
C LYS A 124 -10.71 15.30 -0.33
N PRO A 125 -10.73 14.16 -1.05
CA PRO A 125 -9.93 13.97 -2.25
C PRO A 125 -10.25 15.02 -3.33
N THR A 126 -9.23 15.46 -4.05
CA THR A 126 -9.36 16.46 -5.14
C THR A 126 -9.09 15.85 -6.51
N HIS A 127 -8.41 14.70 -6.58
CA HIS A 127 -8.02 14.05 -7.84
C HIS A 127 -8.34 12.55 -7.87
N ILE A 128 -9.51 12.20 -8.41
CA ILE A 128 -10.03 10.83 -8.48
C ILE A 128 -9.10 9.90 -9.30
N ARG A 129 -8.59 10.34 -10.46
CA ARG A 129 -7.67 9.53 -11.29
C ARG A 129 -6.31 9.22 -10.64
N ARG A 130 -5.88 10.00 -9.64
CA ARG A 130 -4.66 9.68 -8.85
C ARG A 130 -4.97 8.57 -7.84
N LYS A 131 -6.17 8.60 -7.26
CA LYS A 131 -6.68 7.60 -6.34
C LYS A 131 -6.77 6.22 -7.00
N GLU A 132 -7.35 6.15 -8.20
CA GLU A 132 -7.43 4.91 -8.99
C GLU A 132 -6.05 4.30 -9.30
N ARG A 133 -5.04 5.12 -9.63
CA ARG A 133 -3.68 4.59 -9.89
C ARG A 133 -2.96 4.10 -8.63
N SER A 134 -3.29 4.66 -7.47
CA SER A 134 -2.67 4.26 -6.21
C SER A 134 -3.12 2.87 -5.73
N SER A 135 -4.34 2.43 -6.08
CA SER A 135 -4.84 1.11 -5.72
C SER A 135 -4.02 -0.03 -6.37
N TYR A 136 -3.54 0.17 -7.60
CA TYR A 136 -2.67 -0.78 -8.29
C TYR A 136 -1.24 -0.88 -7.69
N ASN A 137 -0.79 0.15 -6.98
CA ASN A 137 0.54 0.24 -6.35
C ASN A 137 0.50 0.15 -4.82
N ARG A 138 -0.53 -0.48 -4.26
CA ARG A 138 -0.82 -0.56 -2.81
C ARG A 138 0.40 -0.94 -1.94
N GLY A 139 1.28 -1.82 -2.43
CA GLY A 139 2.53 -2.21 -1.74
C GLY A 139 3.73 -1.27 -1.95
N ALA A 140 3.73 -0.46 -3.01
CA ALA A 140 4.88 0.31 -3.49
C ALA A 140 4.87 1.81 -3.10
N LEU A 141 3.90 2.27 -2.30
CA LEU A 141 3.75 3.70 -1.96
C LEU A 141 5.02 4.34 -1.36
N PHE A 142 5.95 3.54 -0.85
CA PHE A 142 7.33 3.94 -0.53
C PHE A 142 8.30 2.78 -0.77
N VAL A 143 8.98 2.78 -1.92
CA VAL A 143 10.29 2.12 -2.10
C VAL A 143 11.36 3.22 -1.99
N PRO A 144 12.30 3.16 -1.04
CA PRO A 144 13.39 4.13 -0.98
C PRO A 144 14.28 4.02 -2.23
N GLY A 145 14.28 5.07 -3.06
CA GLY A 145 15.28 5.40 -4.09
C GLY A 145 15.89 4.25 -4.89
N ILE A 146 15.31 3.92 -6.05
CA ILE A 146 16.06 3.39 -7.19
C ILE A 146 15.54 4.10 -8.44
N HIS A 147 16.35 5.03 -8.97
CA HIS A 147 16.18 5.51 -10.34
C HIS A 147 16.54 4.37 -11.30
N SER A 148 15.65 4.10 -12.24
CA SER A 148 15.86 3.43 -13.53
C SER A 148 17.12 2.56 -13.68
N SER A 149 16.95 1.25 -13.58
CA SER A 149 17.59 0.34 -14.54
C SER A 149 16.70 -0.87 -14.77
N SER A 150 16.28 -1.03 -16.02
CA SER A 150 15.62 -2.19 -16.59
C SER A 150 16.21 -3.51 -16.08
N SER A 151 15.40 -4.35 -15.44
CA SER A 151 15.65 -5.78 -15.33
C SER A 151 14.35 -6.52 -15.12
N HIS A 152 14.02 -7.31 -16.12
CA HIS A 152 12.87 -8.20 -16.18
C HIS A 152 12.75 -9.06 -14.92
N ARG A 153 11.61 -9.00 -14.24
CA ARG A 153 11.08 -10.17 -13.54
C ARG A 153 9.63 -10.36 -13.95
N LYS A 154 9.40 -11.43 -14.71
CA LYS A 154 8.07 -11.94 -15.07
C LYS A 154 7.32 -12.25 -13.77
N ALA A 155 6.24 -11.51 -13.51
CA ALA A 155 5.24 -11.92 -12.55
C ALA A 155 4.39 -13.00 -13.21
N TYR A 156 4.44 -14.23 -12.68
CA TYR A 156 3.48 -15.28 -13.03
C TYR A 156 2.12 -14.87 -12.47
N LEU A 157 1.25 -14.37 -13.35
CA LEU A 157 -0.17 -14.21 -13.07
C LEU A 157 -0.85 -15.57 -13.33
N HIS A 158 -1.21 -16.28 -12.27
CA HIS A 158 -2.25 -17.32 -12.35
C HIS A 158 -3.60 -16.61 -12.29
N SER A 159 -4.17 -16.32 -13.46
CA SER A 159 -5.57 -15.92 -13.59
C SER A 159 -6.42 -17.17 -13.82
N ASN A 160 -7.17 -17.59 -12.81
CA ASN A 160 -8.29 -18.51 -12.98
C ASN A 160 -9.58 -17.69 -13.10
N SER A 161 -10.15 -17.66 -14.31
CA SER A 161 -11.58 -17.45 -14.52
C SER A 161 -12.00 -18.10 -15.85
N PRO A 162 -13.08 -18.91 -15.86
CA PRO A 162 -13.56 -19.61 -17.05
C PRO A 162 -14.62 -18.80 -17.83
N GLN A 163 -14.83 -19.18 -19.09
CA GLN A 163 -15.79 -18.68 -20.11
C GLN A 163 -15.19 -17.53 -20.97
N GLN A 164 -15.16 -17.59 -22.31
CA GLN A 164 -16.14 -18.14 -23.25
C GLN A 164 -15.56 -18.23 -24.69
N ARG A 165 -16.09 -19.18 -25.49
CA ARG A 165 -16.09 -19.27 -26.98
C ARG A 165 -14.77 -19.66 -27.66
N ALA A 166 -14.62 -20.89 -28.15
CA ALA A 166 -15.14 -21.41 -29.43
C ALA A 166 -14.48 -20.75 -30.66
N LEU A 167 -13.56 -21.49 -31.31
CA LEU A 167 -13.47 -21.73 -32.76
C LEU A 167 -12.19 -22.51 -33.12
N SER A 168 -12.26 -23.24 -34.24
CA SER A 168 -11.25 -24.04 -34.93
C SER A 168 -10.91 -25.42 -34.33
N GLN A 169 -11.75 -26.41 -34.63
CA GLN A 169 -11.31 -27.80 -34.74
C GLN A 169 -10.68 -28.00 -36.13
N ARG A 170 -9.39 -28.36 -36.18
CA ARG A 170 -8.78 -29.09 -37.29
C ARG A 170 -8.57 -30.52 -36.81
N PRO A 171 -9.04 -31.57 -37.51
CA PRO A 171 -8.71 -32.94 -37.14
C PRO A 171 -7.31 -33.28 -37.65
N GLN A 172 -6.49 -33.86 -36.78
CA GLN A 172 -5.32 -34.63 -37.20
C GLN A 172 -5.79 -36.00 -37.69
N THR A 173 -5.19 -36.40 -38.80
CA THR A 173 -5.31 -37.67 -39.49
C THR A 173 -4.77 -38.81 -38.60
N ASP A 174 -5.61 -39.80 -38.31
CA ASP A 174 -5.17 -41.10 -37.81
C ASP A 174 -5.33 -42.14 -38.93
N GLY A 175 -4.28 -42.91 -39.16
CA GLY A 175 -4.18 -43.91 -40.22
C GLY A 175 -4.65 -45.26 -39.73
N GLY A 176 -5.47 -45.97 -40.50
CA GLY A 176 -5.90 -47.31 -40.11
C GLY A 176 -6.92 -48.00 -41.01
N HIS A 177 -6.45 -48.46 -42.17
CA HIS A 177 -6.76 -49.77 -42.77
C HIS A 177 -8.23 -50.23 -43.00
N ARG A 178 -8.48 -50.52 -44.30
CA ARG A 178 -9.24 -51.63 -44.94
C ARG A 178 -10.70 -51.41 -45.37
N ARG A 179 -10.85 -51.61 -46.71
CA ARG A 179 -11.94 -52.25 -47.49
C ARG A 179 -13.31 -51.57 -47.40
N GLY A 180 -14.03 -51.31 -48.49
CA GLY A 180 -13.96 -51.67 -49.90
C GLY A 180 -15.25 -51.18 -50.56
N ASP A 181 -15.27 -51.15 -51.89
CA ASP A 181 -16.46 -51.10 -52.78
C ASP A 181 -17.34 -49.83 -52.70
N SER A 182 -17.94 -49.26 -53.74
CA SER A 182 -17.90 -49.40 -55.20
C SER A 182 -18.91 -48.38 -55.76
N TYR A 183 -18.75 -48.04 -57.05
CA TYR A 183 -19.73 -47.44 -58.00
C TYR A 183 -19.95 -45.91 -58.04
N ASP A 184 -19.38 -45.31 -59.09
CA ASP A 184 -20.03 -44.63 -60.24
C ASP A 184 -21.31 -43.79 -60.01
N TYR A 185 -21.35 -42.55 -60.56
CA TYR A 185 -22.12 -42.21 -61.79
C TYR A 185 -22.29 -40.66 -62.01
N TYR A 186 -21.60 -40.16 -63.05
CA TYR A 186 -21.85 -39.05 -64.02
C TYR A 186 -22.16 -37.59 -63.64
N ASP A 187 -21.20 -36.75 -64.05
CA ASP A 187 -21.25 -35.51 -64.84
C ASP A 187 -22.53 -35.22 -65.64
N THR A 188 -23.11 -34.02 -65.45
CA THR A 188 -23.65 -33.18 -66.54
C THR A 188 -23.86 -31.74 -66.07
N ALA A 189 -23.24 -30.76 -66.74
CA ALA A 189 -23.95 -29.60 -67.34
C ALA A 189 -22.94 -28.58 -67.89
N GLY A 190 -22.81 -28.57 -69.22
CA GLY A 190 -22.44 -27.37 -69.98
C GLY A 190 -23.57 -27.08 -70.97
N GLY A 191 -24.05 -25.84 -70.98
CA GLY A 191 -25.06 -25.34 -71.92
C GLY A 191 -26.17 -24.55 -71.24
#